data_AF-A0A7G8IJV0-F1
#
_entry.id   AF-A0A7G8IJV0-F1
#
_cell.length_a   1.000
_cell.length_b   1.000
_cell.length_c   1.000
_cell.angle_alpha   90.00
_cell.angle_beta   90.00
_cell.angle_gamma   90.00
#
_symmetry.space_group_name_H-M   'P 1'
#
loop_
_entity.id
_entity.type
_entity.pdbx_description
1 polymer ?
#
loop_
_entity_poly.entity_id
_entity_poly.type
_entity_poly.pdbx_seq_one_letter_code
_entity_poly.pdbx_strand_id
1 'polypeptide(L)'
;MVVILRQTPPQRVSVRVRRRALVMGLPGLTMVLVLVGCSARTGPSWKVFPLSRRSPHDGLAVVSQPDGFGLHLFLETDTSDPERCEPRWFPDAARLFNGNGTAPFSAGLAPRDEFFAVVRREDVLAALRTELKALCEQRAPQALWQWTDPPTQASEVIPVLLPAYEGEDLLTDPAEEQQREEALLREG
;
A
#
# COMPACT_ATOMS: atom_id res chain seq x y z
N MET A 1 29.32 37.48 -26.27
CA MET A 1 28.34 38.49 -25.85
C MET A 1 26.97 37.82 -25.85
N VAL A 2 26.55 37.29 -24.70
CA VAL A 2 25.31 36.52 -24.55
C VAL A 2 24.35 37.37 -23.72
N VAL A 3 23.23 37.75 -24.34
CA VAL A 3 22.19 38.59 -23.74
C VAL A 3 21.30 37.71 -22.85
N ILE A 4 21.37 37.96 -21.54
CA ILE A 4 20.52 37.30 -20.54
C ILE A 4 19.16 38.01 -20.53
N LEU A 5 18.13 37.35 -21.08
CA LEU A 5 16.74 37.80 -20.98
C LEU A 5 16.22 37.51 -19.56
N ARG A 6 16.16 38.55 -18.72
CA ARG A 6 15.50 38.50 -17.42
C ARG A 6 13.98 38.41 -17.62
N GLN A 7 13.38 37.30 -17.22
CA GLN A 7 11.94 37.15 -17.14
C GLN A 7 11.42 37.82 -15.87
N THR A 8 10.50 38.76 -16.02
CA THR A 8 9.76 39.45 -14.96
C THR A 8 8.60 38.56 -14.45
N PRO A 9 8.33 38.50 -13.13
CA PRO A 9 7.20 37.74 -12.60
C PRO A 9 5.86 38.45 -12.84
N PRO A 10 4.74 37.70 -13.01
CA PRO A 10 3.43 38.28 -13.25
C PRO A 10 2.86 38.95 -11.99
N GLN A 11 2.42 40.20 -12.16
CA GLN A 11 1.73 40.97 -11.12
C GLN A 11 0.36 40.35 -10.81
N ARG A 12 0.12 40.04 -9.53
CA ARG A 12 -1.21 39.66 -9.02
C ARG A 12 -2.10 40.90 -9.00
N VAL A 13 -3.09 40.93 -9.89
CA VAL A 13 -4.18 41.91 -9.86
C VAL A 13 -5.09 41.58 -8.68
N SER A 14 -5.04 42.42 -7.64
CA SER A 14 -5.89 42.31 -6.46
C SER A 14 -7.20 43.06 -6.72
N VAL A 15 -8.26 42.33 -7.07
CA VAL A 15 -9.60 42.89 -7.29
C VAL A 15 -10.24 43.20 -5.93
N ARG A 16 -10.17 44.48 -5.53
CA ARG A 16 -10.79 44.98 -4.30
C ARG A 16 -12.29 45.19 -4.54
N VAL A 17 -13.10 44.18 -4.20
CA VAL A 17 -14.57 44.25 -4.26
C VAL A 17 -15.06 45.26 -3.20
N ARG A 18 -15.56 46.42 -3.65
CA ARG A 18 -16.21 47.42 -2.78
C ARG A 18 -17.60 46.90 -2.38
N ARG A 19 -17.77 46.46 -1.13
CA ARG A 19 -19.10 46.27 -0.53
C ARG A 19 -19.67 47.65 -0.18
N ARG A 20 -20.70 48.09 -0.91
CA ARG A 20 -21.57 49.19 -0.48
C ARG A 20 -22.55 48.62 0.53
N ALA A 21 -22.43 49.02 1.80
CA ALA A 21 -23.47 48.81 2.79
C ALA A 21 -24.56 49.87 2.56
N LEU A 22 -25.74 49.44 2.13
CA LEU A 22 -26.94 50.24 2.19
C LEU A 22 -27.69 49.80 3.46
N VAL A 23 -27.58 50.61 4.51
CA VAL A 23 -28.42 50.49 5.71
C VAL A 23 -29.71 51.25 5.43
N MET A 24 -30.83 50.55 5.31
CA MET A 24 -32.15 51.13 5.36
C MET A 24 -33.07 50.12 6.07
N GLY A 25 -33.60 50.54 7.22
CA GLY A 25 -34.33 49.68 8.14
C GLY A 25 -35.80 49.50 7.77
N LEU A 26 -36.36 48.37 8.20
CA LEU A 26 -37.77 48.15 8.49
C LEU A 26 -37.89 46.93 9.42
N PRO A 27 -38.71 46.97 10.50
CA PRO A 27 -38.83 45.87 11.45
C PRO A 27 -39.82 44.85 10.89
N GLY A 28 -39.31 43.82 10.23
CA GLY A 28 -40.08 42.71 9.69
C GLY A 28 -39.51 41.38 10.15
N LEU A 29 -40.22 40.75 11.09
CA LEU A 29 -39.98 39.39 11.59
C LEU A 29 -39.80 38.41 10.41
N THR A 30 -38.56 38.12 10.04
CA THR A 30 -38.22 37.06 9.10
C THR A 30 -37.16 36.18 9.74
N MET A 31 -37.65 35.13 10.41
CA MET A 31 -36.85 34.04 10.92
C MET A 31 -36.32 33.25 9.72
N VAL A 32 -35.15 33.65 9.21
CA VAL A 32 -34.40 32.86 8.21
C VAL A 32 -33.79 31.68 8.96
N LEU A 33 -34.49 30.55 8.92
CA LEU A 33 -33.98 29.27 9.40
C LEU A 33 -32.88 28.81 8.42
N VAL A 34 -31.64 29.20 8.68
CA VAL A 34 -30.47 28.68 7.95
C VAL A 34 -30.28 27.23 8.37
N LEU A 35 -30.80 26.30 7.58
CA LEU A 35 -30.46 24.88 7.66
C LEU A 35 -28.99 24.72 7.26
N VAL A 36 -28.09 24.86 8.24
CA VAL A 36 -26.69 24.45 8.09
C VAL A 36 -26.69 22.92 8.11
N GLY A 37 -26.89 22.32 6.94
CA GLY A 37 -26.64 20.90 6.75
C GLY A 37 -25.16 20.62 7.03
N CYS A 38 -24.85 19.90 8.11
CA CYS A 38 -23.55 19.30 8.31
C CYS A 38 -23.31 18.28 7.20
N SER A 39 -22.75 18.73 6.07
CA SER A 39 -22.10 17.80 5.15
C SER A 39 -20.91 17.23 5.89
N ALA A 40 -21.05 16.00 6.41
CA ALA A 40 -19.89 15.23 6.85
C ALA A 40 -18.89 15.27 5.70
N ARG A 41 -17.68 15.76 5.96
CA ARG A 41 -16.62 15.80 4.95
C ARG A 41 -16.30 14.35 4.57
N THR A 42 -16.91 13.86 3.50
CA THR A 42 -16.44 12.68 2.75
C THR A 42 -15.19 13.10 1.97
N GLY A 43 -14.17 13.52 2.70
CA GLY A 43 -12.81 13.52 2.17
C GLY A 43 -12.42 12.06 1.95
N PRO A 44 -11.68 11.75 0.89
CA PRO A 44 -11.21 10.39 0.68
C PRO A 44 -10.39 9.96 1.91
N SER A 45 -10.79 8.85 2.54
CA SER A 45 -10.18 8.34 3.78
C SER A 45 -8.87 7.63 3.47
N TRP A 46 -7.96 8.32 2.79
CA TRP A 46 -6.62 7.81 2.52
C TRP A 46 -5.91 7.61 3.85
N LYS A 47 -5.83 6.36 4.29
CA LYS A 47 -5.21 5.96 5.55
C LYS A 47 -4.21 4.87 5.26
N VAL A 48 -2.99 5.05 5.76
CA VAL A 48 -1.92 4.07 5.66
C VAL A 48 -1.55 3.65 7.08
N PHE A 49 -1.55 2.36 7.37
CA PHE A 49 -1.21 1.85 8.70
C PHE A 49 -0.66 0.42 8.65
N PRO A 50 0.17 0.01 9.62
CA PRO A 50 0.67 -1.35 9.70
C PRO A 50 -0.48 -2.33 9.90
N LEU A 51 -0.51 -3.40 9.11
CA LEU A 51 -1.48 -4.48 9.24
C LEU A 51 -0.75 -5.81 9.08
N SER A 52 -0.32 -6.39 10.20
CA SER A 52 0.38 -7.66 10.20
C SER A 52 -0.50 -8.81 9.75
N ARG A 53 0.11 -9.80 9.08
CA ARG A 53 -0.48 -11.11 8.78
C ARG A 53 0.00 -12.18 9.75
N ARG A 54 1.31 -12.36 9.84
CA ARG A 54 1.97 -13.44 10.60
C ARG A 54 2.90 -12.89 11.66
N SER A 55 3.59 -11.79 11.35
CA SER A 55 4.57 -11.18 12.25
C SER A 55 4.42 -9.65 12.25
N PRO A 56 4.93 -8.97 13.28
CA PRO A 56 5.07 -7.51 13.22
C PRO A 56 5.74 -7.08 11.91
N HIS A 57 5.29 -5.95 11.34
CA HIS A 57 5.89 -5.31 10.17
C HIS A 57 5.82 -6.07 8.82
N ASP A 58 5.13 -7.22 8.75
CA ASP A 58 5.01 -8.03 7.53
C ASP A 58 3.82 -7.65 6.60
N GLY A 59 3.18 -6.51 6.86
CA GLY A 59 2.06 -6.04 6.07
C GLY A 59 1.68 -4.58 6.29
N LEU A 60 1.16 -3.96 5.24
CA LEU A 60 0.73 -2.55 5.23
C LEU A 60 -0.67 -2.41 4.63
N ALA A 61 -1.59 -1.81 5.38
CA ALA A 61 -2.91 -1.44 4.90
C ALA A 61 -2.86 -0.05 4.23
N VAL A 62 -3.42 0.04 3.03
CA VAL A 62 -3.60 1.29 2.28
C VAL A 62 -5.08 1.42 1.95
N VAL A 63 -5.80 2.21 2.74
CA VAL A 63 -7.21 2.54 2.48
C VAL A 63 -7.26 3.59 1.38
N SER A 64 -8.07 3.31 0.35
CA SER A 64 -8.20 4.18 -0.83
C SER A 64 -9.64 4.61 -1.10
N GLN A 65 -10.62 3.99 -0.44
CA GLN A 65 -12.03 4.27 -0.65
C GLN A 65 -12.72 4.71 0.66
N PRO A 66 -13.74 5.60 0.60
CA PRO A 66 -14.43 6.13 1.78
C PRO A 66 -15.10 5.07 2.66
N ASP A 67 -15.51 3.95 2.07
CA ASP A 67 -16.11 2.80 2.73
C ASP A 67 -15.10 1.89 3.44
N GLY A 68 -13.82 2.27 3.43
CA GLY A 68 -12.74 1.53 4.10
C GLY A 68 -12.12 0.44 3.23
N PHE A 69 -12.44 0.39 1.94
CA PHE A 69 -11.79 -0.53 1.01
C PHE A 69 -10.41 0.00 0.58
N GLY A 70 -9.54 -0.93 0.20
CA GLY A 70 -8.21 -0.59 -0.29
C GLY A 70 -7.35 -1.80 -0.59
N LEU A 71 -6.06 -1.69 -0.30
CA LEU A 71 -5.07 -2.74 -0.49
C LEU A 71 -4.43 -3.14 0.83
N HIS A 72 -4.11 -4.42 0.96
CA HIS A 72 -3.20 -4.95 1.96
C HIS A 72 -1.94 -5.43 1.24
N LEU A 73 -0.87 -4.67 1.41
CA LEU A 73 0.44 -4.97 0.82
C LEU A 73 1.18 -5.94 1.72
N PHE A 74 1.77 -6.97 1.12
CA PHE A 74 2.55 -7.97 1.85
C PHE A 74 4.02 -7.59 1.81
N LEU A 75 4.65 -7.52 2.98
CA LEU A 75 6.01 -7.06 3.14
C LEU A 75 6.92 -8.22 3.47
N GLU A 76 8.02 -8.31 2.74
CA GLU A 76 9.03 -9.34 2.89
C GLU A 76 10.40 -8.71 2.57
N THR A 77 11.45 -9.28 3.15
CA THR A 77 12.83 -8.87 2.91
C THR A 77 13.61 -10.03 2.27
N ASP A 78 14.53 -9.71 1.38
CA ASP A 78 15.53 -10.63 0.89
C ASP A 78 16.74 -10.60 1.83
N THR A 79 17.11 -11.77 2.34
CA THR A 79 18.27 -11.99 3.22
C THR A 79 19.14 -13.12 2.70
N SER A 80 19.13 -13.35 1.37
CA SER A 80 19.91 -14.42 0.73
C SER A 80 21.42 -14.14 0.83
N ASP A 81 21.82 -12.87 0.88
CA ASP A 81 23.17 -12.46 1.27
C ASP A 81 23.18 -12.17 2.79
N PRO A 82 24.05 -12.83 3.59
CA PRO A 82 24.08 -12.66 5.04
C PRO A 82 24.48 -11.25 5.51
N GLU A 83 25.13 -10.45 4.64
CA GLU A 83 25.54 -9.08 4.97
C GLU A 83 24.51 -8.02 4.54
N ARG A 84 23.53 -8.39 3.70
CA ARG A 84 22.54 -7.45 3.15
C ARG A 84 21.12 -7.86 3.43
N CYS A 85 20.29 -6.87 3.63
CA CYS A 85 18.86 -7.07 3.80
C CYS A 85 18.12 -5.96 3.06
N GLU A 86 17.33 -6.36 2.08
CA GLU A 86 16.65 -5.46 1.14
C GLU A 86 15.18 -5.82 0.99
N PRO A 87 14.30 -4.91 0.54
CA PRO A 87 12.94 -5.25 0.19
C PRO A 87 12.87 -6.37 -0.85
N ARG A 88 11.99 -7.36 -0.62
CA ARG A 88 11.57 -8.29 -1.67
C ARG A 88 10.18 -7.87 -2.16
N TRP A 89 10.11 -7.30 -3.36
CA TRP A 89 8.88 -6.71 -3.88
C TRP A 89 7.90 -7.75 -4.44
N PHE A 90 6.69 -7.77 -3.88
CA PHE A 90 5.57 -8.58 -4.34
C PHE A 90 4.39 -7.67 -4.74
N PRO A 91 4.12 -7.48 -6.05
CA PRO A 91 3.04 -6.60 -6.50
C PRO A 91 1.63 -7.20 -6.31
N ASP A 92 1.55 -8.44 -5.84
CA ASP A 92 0.30 -9.16 -5.58
C ASP A 92 -0.25 -8.79 -4.20
N ALA A 93 -0.94 -7.64 -4.14
CA ALA A 93 -1.64 -7.18 -2.93
C ALA A 93 -2.97 -7.93 -2.73
N ALA A 94 -3.40 -8.08 -1.48
CA ALA A 94 -4.75 -8.54 -1.19
C ALA A 94 -5.74 -7.35 -1.15
N ARG A 95 -7.02 -7.62 -1.41
CA ARG A 95 -8.07 -6.61 -1.21
C ARG A 95 -8.27 -6.40 0.30
N LEU A 96 -8.21 -5.14 0.73
CA LEU A 96 -8.50 -4.74 2.11
C LEU A 96 -9.98 -4.37 2.23
N PHE A 97 -10.60 -4.85 3.31
CA PHE A 97 -11.95 -4.54 3.73
C PHE A 97 -11.94 -3.95 5.14
N ASN A 98 -12.93 -3.11 5.44
CA ASN A 98 -13.12 -2.52 6.78
C ASN A 98 -11.88 -1.77 7.32
N GLY A 99 -11.08 -1.16 6.44
CA GLY A 99 -9.85 -0.44 6.79
C GLY A 99 -10.04 0.81 7.66
N ASN A 100 -11.26 1.37 7.65
CA ASN A 100 -11.67 2.48 8.53
C ASN A 100 -12.27 1.99 9.86
N GLY A 101 -12.56 0.70 9.99
CA GLY A 101 -13.16 0.10 11.18
C GLY A 101 -12.13 -0.40 12.19
N THR A 102 -12.62 -1.16 13.16
CA THR A 102 -11.82 -1.74 14.25
C THR A 102 -11.28 -3.13 13.93
N ALA A 103 -11.80 -3.78 12.88
CA ALA A 103 -11.45 -5.13 12.48
C ALA A 103 -11.21 -5.18 10.96
N PRO A 104 -10.13 -4.57 10.45
CA PRO A 104 -9.74 -4.69 9.06
C PRO A 104 -9.36 -6.14 8.73
N PHE A 105 -9.71 -6.59 7.53
CA PHE A 105 -9.34 -7.92 7.05
C PHE A 105 -9.10 -7.90 5.54
N SER A 106 -8.45 -8.95 5.06
CA SER A 106 -8.02 -9.05 3.66
C SER A 106 -8.52 -10.33 3.02
N ALA A 107 -8.99 -10.24 1.78
CA ALA A 107 -9.50 -11.40 1.05
C ALA A 107 -9.34 -11.22 -0.47
N GLY A 108 -8.89 -12.28 -1.17
CA GLY A 108 -8.69 -12.24 -2.61
C GLY A 108 -7.52 -11.34 -3.06
N LEU A 109 -7.13 -11.48 -4.32
CA LEU A 109 -6.07 -10.68 -4.94
C LEU A 109 -6.64 -9.39 -5.55
N ALA A 110 -5.90 -8.30 -5.38
CA ALA A 110 -6.13 -7.07 -6.11
C ALA A 110 -5.32 -7.05 -7.43
N PRO A 111 -5.78 -6.32 -8.46
CA PRO A 111 -4.99 -6.06 -9.65
C PRO A 111 -3.64 -5.40 -9.33
N ARG A 112 -2.58 -5.86 -9.99
CA ARG A 112 -1.21 -5.32 -9.82
C ARG A 112 -1.11 -3.83 -10.15
N ASP A 113 -1.94 -3.33 -11.07
CA ASP A 113 -1.97 -1.90 -11.41
C ASP A 113 -2.36 -1.03 -10.21
N GLU A 114 -3.18 -1.56 -9.29
CA GLU A 114 -3.51 -0.84 -8.06
C GLU A 114 -2.31 -0.78 -7.11
N PHE A 115 -1.52 -1.85 -7.01
CA PHE A 115 -0.23 -1.83 -6.29
C PHE A 115 0.69 -0.76 -6.88
N PHE A 116 0.89 -0.78 -8.21
CA PHE A 116 1.72 0.18 -8.92
C PHE A 116 1.27 1.63 -8.72
N ALA A 117 -0.04 1.86 -8.63
CA ALA A 117 -0.59 3.18 -8.36
C ALA A 117 -0.32 3.64 -6.93
N VAL A 118 -0.48 2.77 -5.92
CA VAL A 118 -0.31 3.18 -4.51
C VAL A 118 1.15 3.41 -4.14
N VAL A 119 2.10 2.63 -4.68
CA VAL A 119 3.52 2.77 -4.36
C VAL A 119 4.17 4.01 -4.97
N ARG A 120 3.45 4.74 -5.84
CA ARG A 120 3.88 6.06 -6.33
C ARG A 120 3.61 7.19 -5.33
N ARG A 121 2.86 6.93 -4.27
CA ARG A 121 2.53 7.94 -3.25
C ARG A 121 3.62 8.01 -2.18
N GLU A 122 3.98 9.23 -1.81
CA GLU A 122 5.04 9.48 -0.82
C GLU A 122 4.70 8.94 0.57
N ASP A 123 3.43 9.02 1.00
CA ASP A 123 3.00 8.52 2.31
C ASP A 123 3.06 6.99 2.40
N VAL A 124 2.71 6.31 1.31
CA VAL A 124 2.85 4.85 1.19
C VAL A 124 4.34 4.46 1.16
N LEU A 125 5.17 5.14 0.39
CA LEU A 125 6.62 4.88 0.33
C LEU A 125 7.30 5.07 1.70
N ALA A 126 6.94 6.13 2.43
CA ALA A 126 7.48 6.39 3.77
C ALA A 126 7.08 5.29 4.77
N ALA A 127 5.83 4.83 4.71
CA ALA A 127 5.36 3.72 5.54
C ALA A 127 6.04 2.40 5.17
N LEU A 128 6.15 2.09 3.87
CA LEU A 128 6.86 0.89 3.37
C LEU A 128 8.31 0.86 3.86
N ARG A 129 9.04 1.98 3.76
CA ARG A 129 10.43 2.06 4.21
C ARG A 129 10.56 1.83 5.71
N THR A 130 9.63 2.37 6.50
CA THR A 130 9.61 2.17 7.96
C THR A 130 9.36 0.71 8.32
N GLU A 131 8.29 0.12 7.78
CA GLU A 131 7.90 -1.25 8.10
C GLU A 131 8.93 -2.27 7.59
N LEU A 132 9.43 -2.15 6.36
CA LEU A 132 10.42 -3.08 5.83
C LEU A 132 11.77 -2.99 6.56
N LYS A 133 12.17 -1.80 7.01
CA LYS A 133 13.37 -1.67 7.84
C LYS A 133 13.20 -2.36 9.19
N ALA A 134 12.04 -2.18 9.84
CA ALA A 134 11.75 -2.87 11.10
C ALA A 134 11.67 -4.40 10.92
N LEU A 135 11.07 -4.87 9.82
CA LEU A 135 11.03 -6.29 9.46
C LEU A 135 12.44 -6.86 9.25
N CYS A 136 13.32 -6.07 8.61
CA CYS A 136 14.71 -6.41 8.39
C CYS A 136 15.47 -6.58 9.71
N GLU A 137 15.37 -5.60 10.62
CA GLU A 137 15.99 -5.64 11.95
C GLU A 137 15.53 -6.85 12.77
N GLN A 138 14.26 -7.25 12.62
CA GLN A 138 13.71 -8.44 13.27
C GLN A 138 14.26 -9.76 12.69
N ARG A 139 14.44 -9.85 11.36
CA ARG A 139 14.78 -11.12 10.68
C ARG A 139 16.28 -11.33 10.51
N ALA A 140 17.03 -10.26 10.28
CA ALA A 140 18.47 -10.29 10.01
C ALA A 140 19.16 -9.15 10.77
N PRO A 141 19.24 -9.22 12.12
CA PRO A 141 19.71 -8.11 12.97
C PRO A 141 21.16 -7.68 12.72
N GLN A 142 21.96 -8.52 12.06
CA GLN A 142 23.36 -8.24 11.73
C GLN A 142 23.55 -7.75 10.28
N ALA A 143 22.51 -7.83 9.45
CA ALA A 143 22.58 -7.43 8.04
C ALA A 143 22.42 -5.91 7.87
N LEU A 144 23.08 -5.36 6.85
CA LEU A 144 22.93 -3.97 6.49
C LEU A 144 21.65 -3.76 5.68
N TRP A 145 20.79 -2.88 6.19
CA TRP A 145 19.58 -2.45 5.49
C TRP A 145 19.90 -1.67 4.22
N GLN A 146 19.34 -2.10 3.09
CA GLN A 146 19.44 -1.41 1.81
C GLN A 146 18.04 -1.21 1.20
N TRP A 147 17.68 0.04 0.93
CA TRP A 147 16.42 0.36 0.28
C TRP A 147 16.54 0.24 -1.23
N THR A 148 15.61 -0.50 -1.84
CA THR A 148 15.33 -0.49 -3.27
C THR A 148 13.92 0.02 -3.49
N ASP A 149 13.67 0.84 -4.50
CA ASP A 149 12.31 1.34 -4.76
C ASP A 149 11.39 0.22 -5.27
N PRO A 150 10.10 0.23 -4.90
CA PRO A 150 9.13 -0.74 -5.41
C PRO A 150 8.90 -0.59 -6.92
N PRO A 151 8.57 -1.68 -7.62
CA PRO A 151 8.22 -1.60 -9.03
C PRO A 151 6.95 -0.77 -9.18
N THR A 152 6.96 0.15 -10.13
CA THR A 152 5.85 1.05 -10.46
C THR A 152 5.14 0.64 -11.75
N GLN A 153 5.62 -0.41 -12.40
CA GLN A 153 5.03 -1.01 -13.60
C GLN A 153 5.47 -2.47 -13.75
N ALA A 154 4.73 -3.23 -14.55
CA ALA A 154 4.94 -4.67 -14.71
C ALA A 154 6.35 -5.06 -15.20
N SER A 155 6.98 -4.23 -16.04
CA SER A 155 8.33 -4.52 -16.58
C SER A 155 9.45 -4.40 -15.55
N GLU A 156 9.19 -3.78 -14.39
CA GLU A 156 10.16 -3.63 -13.29
C GLU A 156 10.06 -4.77 -12.28
N VAL A 157 9.04 -5.62 -12.38
CA VAL A 157 8.82 -6.74 -11.47
C VAL A 157 9.86 -7.83 -11.76
N ILE A 158 10.73 -8.09 -10.79
CA ILE A 158 11.70 -9.19 -10.84
C ILE A 158 10.95 -10.49 -10.51
N PRO A 159 10.88 -11.46 -11.44
CA PRO A 159 10.25 -12.75 -11.15
C PRO A 159 11.03 -13.50 -10.09
N VAL A 160 10.31 -14.13 -9.14
CA VAL A 160 10.93 -15.09 -8.23
C VAL A 160 11.34 -16.30 -9.06
N LEU A 161 12.65 -16.55 -9.13
CA LEU A 161 13.18 -17.80 -9.68
C LEU A 161 12.92 -18.89 -8.63
N LEU A 162 11.96 -19.76 -8.91
CA LEU A 162 11.81 -20.99 -8.16
C LEU A 162 12.98 -21.91 -8.55
N PRO A 163 13.62 -22.59 -7.58
CA PRO A 163 14.60 -23.61 -7.92
C PRO A 163 13.93 -24.64 -8.85
N ALA A 164 14.68 -25.10 -9.85
CA ALA A 164 14.22 -26.24 -10.62
C ALA A 164 14.13 -27.43 -9.67
N TYR A 165 12.94 -28.01 -9.52
CA TYR A 165 12.77 -29.23 -8.75
C TYR A 165 13.58 -30.35 -9.40
N GLU A 166 14.45 -30.98 -8.62
CA GLU A 166 15.20 -32.16 -9.08
C GLU A 166 14.31 -33.41 -8.91
N GLY A 167 14.69 -34.54 -9.51
CA GLY A 167 13.87 -35.76 -9.49
C GLY A 167 13.53 -36.26 -8.07
N GLU A 168 14.38 -35.95 -7.10
CA GLU A 168 14.18 -36.24 -5.67
C GLU A 168 13.20 -35.29 -4.97
N ASP A 169 12.94 -34.11 -5.53
CA ASP A 169 11.94 -33.17 -5.02
C ASP A 169 10.54 -33.46 -5.60
N LEU A 170 10.47 -34.29 -6.65
CA LEU A 170 9.20 -34.70 -7.22
C LEU A 170 8.52 -35.69 -6.27
N LEU A 171 7.21 -35.52 -6.11
CA LEU A 171 6.38 -36.51 -5.42
C LEU A 171 6.52 -37.86 -6.15
N THR A 172 6.71 -38.93 -5.38
CA THR A 172 6.71 -40.30 -5.91
C THR A 172 5.42 -40.55 -6.70
N ASP A 173 5.50 -41.40 -7.74
CA ASP A 173 4.32 -41.80 -8.50
C ASP A 173 3.27 -42.41 -7.55
N PRO A 174 2.00 -41.95 -7.59
CA PRO A 174 0.95 -42.45 -6.72
C PRO A 174 0.75 -43.97 -6.78
N ALA A 175 0.95 -44.59 -7.95
CA ALA A 175 0.84 -46.03 -8.10
C ALA A 175 2.00 -46.77 -7.42
N GLU A 176 3.18 -46.17 -7.39
CA GLU A 176 4.37 -46.74 -6.75
C GLU A 176 4.28 -46.63 -5.23
N GLU A 177 3.77 -45.50 -4.69
CA GLU A 177 3.46 -45.37 -3.26
C GLU A 177 2.36 -46.34 -2.83
N GLN A 178 1.30 -46.50 -3.63
CA GLN A 178 0.21 -47.42 -3.31
C GLN A 178 0.70 -48.88 -3.23
N GLN A 179 1.61 -49.29 -4.11
CA GLN A 179 2.22 -50.63 -4.04
C GLN A 179 3.07 -50.82 -2.77
N ARG A 180 3.81 -49.79 -2.36
CA ARG A 180 4.59 -49.78 -1.12
C ARG A 180 3.68 -49.92 0.11
N GLU A 181 2.59 -49.17 0.15
CA GLU A 181 1.60 -49.26 1.23
C GLU A 181 0.99 -50.67 1.31
N GLU A 182 0.57 -51.25 0.19
CA GLU A 182 0.01 -52.60 0.14
C GLU A 182 1.01 -53.68 0.56
N ALA A 183 2.29 -53.53 0.22
CA ALA A 183 3.34 -54.46 0.64
C ALA A 183 3.55 -54.41 2.17
N LEU A 184 3.61 -53.21 2.76
CA LEU A 184 3.72 -53.03 4.21
C LEU A 184 2.52 -53.63 4.96
N LEU A 185 1.31 -53.50 4.41
CA LEU A 185 0.09 -54.09 4.98
C LEU A 185 0.02 -55.61 4.89
N ARG A 186 0.79 -56.24 3.99
CA ARG A 186 0.88 -57.70 3.85
C ARG A 186 1.98 -58.33 4.70
N GLU A 187 3.01 -57.56 5.05
CA GLU A 187 4.17 -58.05 5.81
C GLU A 187 4.07 -57.80 7.33
N GLY A 188 3.10 -57.02 7.80
CA GLY A 188 2.76 -56.82 9.22
C GLY A 188 1.63 -57.71 9.71
#